data_AF-A0A1F5AM51-F1
#
_entry.id   AF-A0A1F5AM51-F1
#
_cell.length_a   1.000
_cell.length_b   1.000
_cell.length_c   1.000
_cell.angle_alpha   90.00
_cell.angle_beta   90.00
_cell.angle_gamma   90.00
#
_symmetry.space_group_name_H-M   'P 1'
#
loop_
_entity.id
_entity.type
_entity.pdbx_description
1 polymer ?
#
loop_
_entity_poly.entity_id
_entity_poly.type
_entity_poly.pdbx_seq_one_letter_code
_entity_poly.pdbx_strand_id
1 'polypeptide(L)'
;MFRIAPNAATVDFQNLMTGETILRAVVPEAKLKLDGRDFKVGGLEGQPERAYLLKEWLDSMTADPGAFRFREVRLGPTEPRLEWKRKRPAAGTPWPPPGLALTLSFDAPASAGSVPDVTVAVRYEIYDGLPLLAKWLSIENRGRSPVILSFGSGLDMENENPANIAWFRELAGYAHARGIEIGGYSLLASRSVSAADDVINPRTGKTGGAAFGNSPCLGSRWGRDYFRKITAFLEATGFDLVEHDGSYPGDLCASRDHPGHKGLEDSQWTQWKAITDFYKWCRGRGIYLNVPDWYFLNGSNKTGMGYRETNWSLPRDRQIILGRQNIFDGTWEKTPSMGWMFVPLVEYQGGGAAATLEPLAEHLDAYEAHLAQNFLGGVQACYRGTRLYDFEATKRVVRKWVDFYKRHRSILDSDIIHLRRPDGRDIDGIVHVNPGGEPRGLAVFHNPTGQAIDKTVAVPLYYTGLEGRALVRKEDGPADDYEIDRTHMIELPVRIPARGRTRLILLLTFPPVSRYTLL
;
A
#
# COMPACT_ATOMS: atom_id res chain seq x y z
N MET A 1 20.78 19.00 -14.55
CA MET A 1 21.61 18.88 -15.77
C MET A 1 22.23 17.49 -15.81
N PHE A 2 22.29 16.88 -16.98
CA PHE A 2 22.88 15.56 -17.18
C PHE A 2 24.04 15.66 -18.18
N ARG A 3 25.13 14.97 -17.90
CA ARG A 3 26.28 14.77 -18.80
C ARG A 3 26.20 13.32 -19.29
N ILE A 4 26.29 13.09 -20.61
CA ILE A 4 26.09 11.75 -21.20
C ILE A 4 27.39 10.98 -21.51
N ALA A 5 28.55 11.64 -21.43
CA ALA A 5 29.85 11.05 -21.71
C ALA A 5 30.90 11.46 -20.65
N PRO A 6 31.84 10.57 -20.24
CA PRO A 6 32.08 9.23 -20.77
C PRO A 6 31.08 8.13 -20.35
N ASN A 7 30.11 8.43 -19.48
CA ASN A 7 28.87 7.66 -19.26
C ASN A 7 27.81 8.63 -18.70
N ALA A 8 26.53 8.26 -18.72
CA ALA A 8 25.48 9.19 -18.30
C ALA A 8 25.41 9.38 -16.78
N ALA A 9 25.44 10.64 -16.36
CA ALA A 9 25.45 11.04 -14.96
C ALA A 9 24.80 12.43 -14.75
N THR A 10 24.19 12.60 -13.58
CA THR A 10 23.60 13.84 -13.09
C THR A 10 24.73 14.72 -12.53
N VAL A 11 24.87 15.92 -13.07
CA VAL A 11 25.97 16.84 -12.73
C VAL A 11 25.50 18.18 -12.16
N ASP A 12 24.19 18.42 -12.12
CA ASP A 12 23.59 19.60 -11.51
C ASP A 12 22.11 19.35 -11.18
N PHE A 13 21.58 19.94 -10.13
CA PHE A 13 20.14 20.18 -9.94
C PHE A 13 20.00 21.58 -9.35
N GLN A 14 19.38 22.51 -10.09
CA GLN A 14 19.28 23.89 -9.66
C GLN A 14 17.92 24.15 -8.99
N ASN A 15 17.94 24.78 -7.81
CA ASN A 15 16.76 25.38 -7.21
C ASN A 15 16.45 26.69 -7.94
N LEU A 16 15.40 26.71 -8.76
CA LEU A 16 15.03 27.90 -9.55
C LEU A 16 14.56 29.09 -8.70
N MET A 17 14.25 28.88 -7.40
CA MET A 17 13.87 29.96 -6.48
C MET A 17 15.06 30.74 -5.91
N THR A 18 16.23 30.09 -5.79
CA THR A 18 17.44 30.69 -5.16
C THR A 18 18.65 30.74 -6.09
N GLY A 19 18.61 30.02 -7.22
CA GLY A 19 19.72 29.85 -8.15
C GLY A 19 20.78 28.82 -7.70
N GLU A 20 20.69 28.30 -6.48
CA GLU A 20 21.64 27.36 -5.89
C GLU A 20 21.59 25.97 -6.55
N THR A 21 22.71 25.24 -6.56
CA THR A 21 22.69 23.80 -6.86
C THR A 21 22.48 22.99 -5.60
N ILE A 22 21.60 21.98 -5.66
CA ILE A 22 21.39 21.00 -4.59
C ILE A 22 22.23 19.72 -4.79
N LEU A 23 23.08 19.67 -5.83
CA LEU A 23 23.92 18.52 -6.14
C LEU A 23 25.39 18.79 -5.78
N ARG A 24 25.90 18.00 -4.81
CA ARG A 24 27.29 18.11 -4.31
C ARG A 24 28.27 17.07 -4.85
N ALA A 25 27.78 15.96 -5.42
CA ALA A 25 28.63 14.90 -5.93
C ALA A 25 27.97 14.08 -7.04
N VAL A 26 28.78 13.65 -8.00
CA VAL A 26 28.40 12.73 -9.07
C VAL A 26 28.59 11.29 -8.59
N VAL A 27 27.59 10.45 -8.84
CA VAL A 27 27.55 9.03 -8.46
C VAL A 27 26.78 8.22 -9.52
N PRO A 28 26.83 6.87 -9.51
CA PRO A 28 25.97 6.04 -10.35
C PRO A 28 24.48 6.35 -10.18
N GLU A 29 23.76 6.39 -11.31
CA GLU A 29 22.34 6.71 -11.35
C GLU A 29 21.46 5.63 -10.74
N ALA A 30 21.89 4.37 -10.85
CA ALA A 30 21.40 3.29 -10.02
C ALA A 30 22.54 2.32 -9.69
N LYS A 31 22.25 1.37 -8.80
CA LYS A 31 23.05 0.17 -8.59
C LYS A 31 22.12 -1.03 -8.60
N LEU A 32 22.52 -2.07 -9.32
CA LEU A 32 21.76 -3.30 -9.50
C LEU A 32 22.55 -4.47 -8.92
N LYS A 33 21.84 -5.50 -8.47
CA LYS A 33 22.43 -6.80 -8.20
C LYS A 33 21.74 -7.83 -9.09
N LEU A 34 22.46 -8.31 -10.10
CA LEU A 34 21.98 -9.29 -11.08
C LEU A 34 22.89 -10.52 -10.97
N ASP A 35 22.31 -11.71 -10.86
CA ASP A 35 23.02 -12.98 -10.59
C ASP A 35 24.07 -12.87 -9.46
N GLY A 36 23.70 -12.16 -8.38
CA GLY A 36 24.54 -11.90 -7.21
C GLY A 36 25.63 -10.83 -7.40
N ARG A 37 26.01 -10.48 -8.63
CA ARG A 37 27.01 -9.45 -8.97
C ARG A 37 26.43 -8.05 -8.87
N ASP A 38 27.16 -7.13 -8.23
CA ASP A 38 26.81 -5.72 -8.20
C ASP A 38 27.26 -5.01 -9.49
N PHE A 39 26.35 -4.25 -10.09
CA PHE A 39 26.61 -3.41 -11.26
C PHE A 39 26.21 -1.97 -10.95
N LYS A 40 27.05 -1.01 -11.33
CA LYS A 40 26.69 0.42 -11.38
C LYS A 40 25.85 0.66 -12.64
N VAL A 41 24.99 1.67 -12.64
CA VAL A 41 24.26 2.13 -13.84
C VAL A 41 24.57 3.59 -14.04
N GLY A 42 25.18 3.94 -15.18
CA GLY A 42 25.68 5.29 -15.38
C GLY A 42 26.76 5.69 -14.38
N GLY A 43 26.84 7.00 -14.10
CA GLY A 43 27.77 7.59 -13.17
C GLY A 43 29.18 7.81 -13.73
N LEU A 44 29.93 8.63 -13.00
CA LEU A 44 31.33 8.94 -13.24
C LEU A 44 32.12 8.76 -11.92
N GLU A 45 33.43 8.53 -12.03
CA GLU A 45 34.38 8.34 -10.93
C GLU A 45 35.54 9.33 -11.05
N GLY A 46 36.23 9.60 -9.93
CA GLY A 46 37.39 10.51 -9.88
C GLY A 46 37.12 11.92 -9.33
N GLN A 47 35.93 12.19 -8.76
CA GLN A 47 35.64 13.46 -8.10
C GLN A 47 36.52 13.63 -6.83
N PRO A 48 37.34 14.69 -6.68
CA PRO A 48 38.27 14.83 -5.55
C PRO A 48 37.61 15.04 -4.18
N GLU A 49 36.58 15.88 -4.12
CA GLU A 49 35.84 16.24 -2.90
C GLU A 49 34.33 16.11 -3.18
N ARG A 50 33.54 15.66 -2.19
CA ARG A 50 32.10 15.36 -2.32
C ARG A 50 31.18 16.29 -1.51
N ALA A 51 31.75 17.25 -0.77
CA ALA A 51 31.01 18.35 -0.14
C ALA A 51 30.46 19.36 -1.17
N TYR A 52 31.11 19.50 -2.33
CA TYR A 52 30.72 20.35 -3.46
C TYR A 52 31.27 19.78 -4.78
N LEU A 53 30.77 20.29 -5.91
CA LEU A 53 31.17 19.85 -7.26
C LEU A 53 31.56 21.06 -8.11
N LEU A 54 32.85 21.16 -8.49
CA LEU A 54 33.28 22.14 -9.48
C LEU A 54 33.09 21.60 -10.91
N LYS A 55 32.64 22.45 -11.83
CA LYS A 55 32.31 22.05 -13.21
C LYS A 55 33.54 21.57 -13.98
N GLU A 56 34.71 22.16 -13.71
CA GLU A 56 36.01 21.77 -14.27
C GLU A 56 36.44 20.33 -13.94
N TRP A 57 35.99 19.76 -12.82
CA TRP A 57 36.34 18.39 -12.45
C TRP A 57 35.65 17.36 -13.37
N LEU A 58 34.50 17.70 -13.95
CA LEU A 58 33.72 16.77 -14.78
C LEU A 58 34.45 16.31 -16.05
N ASP A 59 35.44 17.06 -16.50
CA ASP A 59 36.25 16.74 -17.69
C ASP A 59 37.43 15.79 -17.38
N SER A 60 37.86 15.70 -16.12
CA SER A 60 38.85 14.70 -15.67
C SER A 60 38.20 13.40 -15.18
N MET A 61 36.90 13.40 -14.90
CA MET A 61 36.17 12.24 -14.40
C MET A 61 35.97 11.16 -15.49
N THR A 62 36.17 9.90 -15.09
CA THR A 62 36.12 8.73 -15.98
C THR A 62 34.90 7.86 -15.66
N ALA A 63 34.59 6.87 -16.51
CA ALA A 63 33.42 6.02 -16.32
C ALA A 63 33.78 4.54 -16.15
N ASP A 64 33.42 3.98 -14.99
CA ASP A 64 33.71 2.61 -14.54
C ASP A 64 33.45 1.53 -15.63
N PRO A 65 34.46 0.72 -16.02
CA PRO A 65 34.32 -0.41 -16.94
C PRO A 65 33.23 -1.43 -16.57
N GLY A 66 32.92 -1.62 -15.29
CA GLY A 66 31.88 -2.53 -14.78
C GLY A 66 30.49 -1.90 -14.64
N ALA A 67 30.30 -0.66 -15.07
CA ALA A 67 28.97 -0.04 -15.11
C ALA A 67 28.18 -0.41 -16.36
N PHE A 68 26.87 -0.60 -16.22
CA PHE A 68 25.90 -0.49 -17.31
C PHE A 68 26.16 0.82 -18.06
N ARG A 69 26.33 0.69 -19.37
CA ARG A 69 26.81 1.77 -20.26
C ARG A 69 25.63 2.48 -20.87
N PHE A 70 25.65 3.81 -20.79
CA PHE A 70 24.65 4.65 -21.42
C PHE A 70 24.62 4.38 -22.92
N ARG A 71 23.43 4.01 -23.39
CA ARG A 71 23.13 3.65 -24.78
C ARG A 71 22.48 4.82 -25.50
N GLU A 72 21.44 5.38 -24.90
CA GLU A 72 20.57 6.38 -25.51
C GLU A 72 19.87 7.22 -24.44
N VAL A 73 19.55 8.46 -24.82
CA VAL A 73 18.63 9.33 -24.09
C VAL A 73 17.35 9.45 -24.89
N ARG A 74 16.20 9.22 -24.25
CA ARG A 74 14.89 9.56 -24.81
C ARG A 74 14.25 10.64 -23.96
N LEU A 75 13.94 11.78 -24.58
CA LEU A 75 13.02 12.76 -24.05
C LEU A 75 11.61 12.42 -24.53
N GLY A 76 10.60 12.71 -23.71
CA GLY A 76 9.20 12.51 -24.07
C GLY A 76 8.26 13.01 -22.98
N PRO A 77 6.94 12.82 -23.12
CA PRO A 77 6.02 12.95 -22.01
C PRO A 77 6.33 11.87 -20.95
N THR A 78 5.79 12.02 -19.75
CA THR A 78 5.67 10.97 -18.74
C THR A 78 5.17 9.62 -19.30
N GLU A 79 5.61 8.48 -18.76
CA GLU A 79 5.13 7.12 -19.13
C GLU A 79 4.61 6.28 -17.93
N PRO A 80 3.73 5.26 -18.16
CA PRO A 80 3.25 4.35 -17.12
C PRO A 80 4.36 3.58 -16.39
N ARG A 81 4.69 4.01 -15.16
CA ARG A 81 5.83 3.47 -14.37
C ARG A 81 5.70 2.03 -13.89
N LEU A 82 4.46 1.57 -13.77
CA LEU A 82 4.11 0.20 -13.42
C LEU A 82 2.98 -0.21 -14.35
N GLU A 83 2.96 -1.50 -14.69
CA GLU A 83 2.11 -2.03 -15.73
C GLU A 83 0.67 -2.21 -15.25
N TRP A 84 -0.01 -1.07 -15.12
CA TRP A 84 -1.28 -0.93 -14.43
C TRP A 84 -2.44 -1.45 -15.29
N LYS A 85 -2.51 -2.79 -15.48
CA LYS A 85 -3.73 -3.50 -15.91
C LYS A 85 -4.88 -3.03 -15.00
N ARG A 86 -5.69 -2.05 -15.42
CA ARG A 86 -6.78 -1.38 -14.66
C ARG A 86 -7.97 -2.33 -14.32
N LYS A 87 -7.69 -3.60 -13.93
CA LYS A 87 -8.70 -4.62 -13.50
C LYS A 87 -9.52 -4.22 -12.27
N ARG A 88 -9.14 -3.15 -11.56
CA ARG A 88 -9.93 -2.53 -10.49
C ARG A 88 -10.15 -1.07 -10.89
N PRO A 89 -11.37 -0.52 -10.76
CA PRO A 89 -11.62 0.91 -10.99
C PRO A 89 -10.70 1.78 -10.15
N ALA A 90 -10.38 2.96 -10.69
CA ALA A 90 -9.58 4.01 -10.08
C ALA A 90 -9.89 5.34 -10.81
N ALA A 91 -9.30 6.45 -10.37
CA ALA A 91 -9.48 7.76 -10.99
C ALA A 91 -9.25 7.75 -12.52
N GLY A 92 -10.09 8.49 -13.24
CA GLY A 92 -9.99 8.75 -14.67
C GLY A 92 -8.93 9.80 -15.04
N THR A 93 -8.02 10.13 -14.12
CA THR A 93 -6.89 11.02 -14.38
C THR A 93 -6.04 10.51 -15.54
N PRO A 94 -5.32 11.43 -16.23
CA PRO A 94 -4.20 11.04 -17.08
C PRO A 94 -3.29 10.10 -16.30
N TRP A 95 -3.15 8.88 -16.80
CA TRP A 95 -2.17 7.93 -16.31
C TRP A 95 -1.23 7.61 -17.46
N PRO A 96 0.02 8.09 -17.41
CA PRO A 96 0.65 8.82 -16.31
C PRO A 96 0.16 10.28 -16.17
N PRO A 97 0.36 10.92 -15.00
CA PRO A 97 0.12 12.37 -14.83
C PRO A 97 1.07 13.17 -15.73
N PRO A 98 0.63 14.31 -16.32
CA PRO A 98 1.40 15.01 -17.34
C PRO A 98 2.67 15.69 -16.80
N GLY A 99 3.65 15.81 -17.68
CA GLY A 99 4.97 16.39 -17.40
C GLY A 99 6.03 15.89 -18.38
N LEU A 100 7.28 16.30 -18.16
CA LEU A 100 8.43 15.95 -18.99
C LEU A 100 9.19 14.75 -18.41
N ALA A 101 9.48 13.77 -19.27
CA ALA A 101 10.31 12.63 -18.95
C ALA A 101 11.68 12.67 -19.62
N LEU A 102 12.66 12.12 -18.92
CA LEU A 102 13.98 11.76 -19.40
C LEU A 102 14.21 10.28 -19.11
N THR A 103 14.32 9.44 -20.13
CA THR A 103 14.84 8.08 -19.97
C THR A 103 16.29 8.05 -20.40
N LEU A 104 17.15 7.57 -19.50
CA LEU A 104 18.49 7.14 -19.81
C LEU A 104 18.44 5.60 -19.89
N SER A 105 18.56 5.06 -21.10
CA SER A 105 18.66 3.61 -21.30
C SER A 105 20.13 3.19 -21.21
N PHE A 106 20.39 2.07 -20.56
CA PHE A 106 21.72 1.50 -20.39
C PHE A 106 21.73 0.03 -20.77
N ASP A 107 22.75 -0.37 -21.53
CA ASP A 107 23.04 -1.77 -21.84
C ASP A 107 24.01 -2.35 -20.80
N ALA A 108 23.94 -3.67 -20.60
CA ALA A 108 24.84 -4.37 -19.69
C ALA A 108 26.31 -4.25 -20.14
N PRO A 109 27.29 -4.12 -19.21
CA PRO A 109 28.70 -4.12 -19.60
C PRO A 109 29.08 -5.49 -20.17
N ALA A 110 30.05 -5.54 -21.09
CA ALA A 110 30.52 -6.79 -21.71
C ALA A 110 31.02 -7.85 -20.69
N SER A 111 31.34 -7.44 -19.45
CA SER A 111 31.71 -8.31 -18.33
C SER A 111 30.52 -8.98 -17.61
N ALA A 112 29.28 -8.66 -17.97
CA ALA A 112 28.08 -9.12 -17.26
C ALA A 112 27.81 -10.64 -17.39
N GLY A 113 28.06 -11.23 -18.56
CA GLY A 113 27.83 -12.67 -18.81
C GLY A 113 26.39 -12.98 -19.21
N SER A 114 25.72 -13.86 -18.47
CA SER A 114 24.38 -14.44 -18.74
C SER A 114 23.20 -13.47 -18.65
N VAL A 115 23.45 -12.16 -18.60
CA VAL A 115 22.44 -11.12 -18.36
C VAL A 115 22.20 -10.16 -19.55
N PRO A 116 22.32 -10.52 -20.87
CA PRO A 116 22.19 -9.52 -21.94
C PRO A 116 20.77 -8.92 -22.06
N ASP A 117 19.75 -9.75 -21.81
CA ASP A 117 18.35 -9.42 -22.12
C ASP A 117 17.68 -8.52 -21.07
N VAL A 118 18.41 -8.13 -20.02
CA VAL A 118 17.95 -7.16 -19.00
C VAL A 118 18.36 -5.75 -19.42
N THR A 119 17.55 -5.13 -20.28
CA THR A 119 17.68 -3.71 -20.58
C THR A 119 17.33 -2.87 -19.35
N VAL A 120 18.11 -1.81 -19.10
CA VAL A 120 17.94 -0.98 -17.90
C VAL A 120 17.57 0.44 -18.30
N ALA A 121 16.35 0.85 -18.00
CA ALA A 121 15.91 2.24 -18.12
C ALA A 121 15.93 2.91 -16.74
N VAL A 122 16.80 3.90 -16.53
CA VAL A 122 16.65 4.87 -15.43
C VAL A 122 15.83 6.02 -15.98
N ARG A 123 14.63 6.21 -15.44
CA ARG A 123 13.72 7.27 -15.89
C ARG A 123 13.51 8.31 -14.80
N TYR A 124 13.53 9.57 -15.22
CA TYR A 124 13.21 10.75 -14.43
C TYR A 124 11.96 11.36 -15.02
N GLU A 125 11.10 11.89 -14.18
CA GLU A 125 9.95 12.70 -14.58
C GLU A 125 9.82 13.89 -13.63
N ILE A 126 9.61 15.06 -14.22
CA ILE A 126 9.10 16.25 -13.55
C ILE A 126 7.67 16.47 -14.00
N TYR A 127 6.82 16.96 -13.12
CA TYR A 127 5.37 17.02 -13.33
C TYR A 127 4.87 18.46 -13.43
N ASP A 128 3.86 18.68 -14.27
CA ASP A 128 3.27 20.01 -14.45
C ASP A 128 2.61 20.49 -13.15
N GLY A 129 2.98 21.69 -12.69
CA GLY A 129 2.44 22.30 -11.47
C GLY A 129 2.93 21.72 -10.14
N LEU A 130 3.85 20.75 -10.13
CA LEU A 130 4.34 20.11 -8.90
C LEU A 130 5.87 20.23 -8.76
N PRO A 131 6.41 20.69 -7.60
CA PRO A 131 7.85 20.71 -7.32
C PRO A 131 8.37 19.31 -6.94
N LEU A 132 8.01 18.30 -7.75
CA LEU A 132 8.29 16.88 -7.53
C LEU A 132 9.11 16.33 -8.69
N LEU A 133 10.40 16.06 -8.43
CA LEU A 133 11.19 15.17 -9.27
C LEU A 133 10.98 13.73 -8.79
N ALA A 134 10.58 12.85 -9.72
CA ALA A 134 10.58 11.41 -9.48
C ALA A 134 11.68 10.73 -10.31
N LYS A 135 12.25 9.66 -9.76
CA LYS A 135 13.27 8.83 -10.39
C LYS A 135 13.05 7.36 -10.04
N TRP A 136 13.06 6.47 -11.03
CA TRP A 136 12.92 5.02 -10.84
C TRP A 136 13.63 4.26 -11.95
N LEU A 137 13.53 2.94 -11.87
CA LEU A 137 14.19 1.96 -12.71
C LEU A 137 13.12 0.98 -13.23
N SER A 138 13.05 0.75 -14.53
CA SER A 138 12.01 -0.13 -15.13
C SER A 138 12.52 -1.53 -15.49
N ILE A 139 11.75 -2.55 -15.08
CA ILE A 139 11.85 -4.00 -15.37
C ILE A 139 10.38 -4.55 -15.25
N GLU A 140 9.90 -5.52 -16.05
CA GLU A 140 8.48 -5.56 -16.53
C GLU A 140 7.58 -6.80 -16.12
N ASN A 141 6.41 -6.64 -15.43
CA ASN A 141 5.30 -7.67 -15.24
C ASN A 141 3.89 -7.23 -14.66
N ARG A 142 2.81 -8.08 -14.68
CA ARG A 142 1.34 -7.67 -14.61
C ARG A 142 0.21 -8.60 -13.94
N GLY A 143 -0.26 -8.44 -12.67
CA GLY A 143 -1.40 -9.22 -12.03
C GLY A 143 -2.35 -8.53 -10.96
N ARG A 144 -3.57 -9.07 -10.63
CA ARG A 144 -4.64 -8.74 -9.58
C ARG A 144 -5.93 -9.66 -9.70
N SER A 145 -6.86 -9.98 -8.74
CA SER A 145 -7.19 -9.55 -7.33
C SER A 145 -7.82 -10.65 -6.36
N PRO A 146 -7.55 -10.72 -5.02
CA PRO A 146 -7.69 -11.96 -4.16
C PRO A 146 -8.55 -12.05 -2.86
N VAL A 147 -8.59 -13.29 -2.30
CA VAL A 147 -9.07 -13.79 -0.98
C VAL A 147 -7.90 -14.32 -0.11
N ILE A 148 -8.10 -14.52 1.20
CA ILE A 148 -7.06 -14.95 2.17
C ILE A 148 -7.58 -16.10 3.08
N LEU A 149 -6.79 -17.17 3.25
CA LEU A 149 -6.99 -18.21 4.27
C LEU A 149 -6.23 -17.85 5.55
N SER A 150 -6.93 -17.55 6.65
CA SER A 150 -6.31 -17.11 7.91
C SER A 150 -5.88 -18.26 8.84
N PHE A 151 -5.27 -17.96 9.99
CA PHE A 151 -4.90 -18.94 11.02
C PHE A 151 -6.09 -19.82 11.42
N GLY A 152 -5.85 -21.13 11.57
CA GLY A 152 -6.87 -22.14 11.90
C GLY A 152 -7.63 -22.71 10.70
N SER A 153 -7.34 -22.26 9.48
CA SER A 153 -7.94 -22.78 8.22
C SER A 153 -7.44 -24.17 7.78
N GLY A 154 -6.45 -24.74 8.48
CA GLY A 154 -5.74 -25.96 8.04
C GLY A 154 -4.68 -25.71 6.96
N LEU A 155 -4.45 -24.46 6.55
CA LEU A 155 -3.33 -24.09 5.69
C LEU A 155 -1.99 -24.23 6.43
N ASP A 156 -1.09 -25.01 5.84
CA ASP A 156 0.31 -25.10 6.23
C ASP A 156 1.19 -24.94 4.98
N MET A 157 1.89 -23.80 4.88
CA MET A 157 2.86 -23.51 3.81
C MET A 157 4.27 -24.06 4.10
N GLU A 158 4.54 -24.56 5.31
CA GLU A 158 5.80 -25.20 5.69
C GLU A 158 5.79 -26.73 5.45
N ASN A 159 4.63 -27.30 5.17
CA ASN A 159 4.42 -28.72 4.90
C ASN A 159 4.60 -29.09 3.42
N GLU A 160 5.76 -29.66 3.09
CA GLU A 160 6.16 -30.06 1.74
C GLU A 160 5.57 -31.40 1.26
N ASN A 161 4.66 -32.01 2.02
CA ASN A 161 3.99 -33.25 1.61
C ASN A 161 3.25 -33.04 0.27
N PRO A 162 3.49 -33.85 -0.78
CA PRO A 162 2.82 -33.70 -2.07
C PRO A 162 1.29 -33.68 -2.01
N ALA A 163 0.67 -34.35 -1.03
CA ALA A 163 -0.77 -34.29 -0.82
C ALA A 163 -1.26 -32.92 -0.32
N ASN A 164 -0.49 -32.24 0.52
CA ASN A 164 -0.78 -30.87 0.98
C ASN A 164 -0.72 -29.88 -0.19
N ILE A 165 0.35 -29.98 -0.99
CA ILE A 165 0.54 -29.15 -2.19
C ILE A 165 -0.55 -29.41 -3.24
N ALA A 166 -0.94 -30.68 -3.46
CA ALA A 166 -2.01 -31.03 -4.39
C ALA A 166 -3.36 -30.47 -3.94
N TRP A 167 -3.72 -30.60 -2.66
CA TRP A 167 -4.96 -30.07 -2.08
C TRP A 167 -5.07 -28.55 -2.24
N PHE A 168 -4.02 -27.80 -1.89
CA PHE A 168 -4.06 -26.34 -2.02
C PHE A 168 -3.98 -25.85 -3.47
N ARG A 169 -3.36 -26.60 -4.39
CA ARG A 169 -3.45 -26.37 -5.83
C ARG A 169 -4.88 -26.57 -6.36
N GLU A 170 -5.56 -27.62 -5.92
CA GLU A 170 -6.96 -27.87 -6.31
C GLU A 170 -7.88 -26.76 -5.78
N LEU A 171 -7.70 -26.34 -4.52
CA LEU A 171 -8.44 -25.24 -3.92
C LEU A 171 -8.21 -23.90 -4.64
N ALA A 172 -6.97 -23.62 -5.07
CA ALA A 172 -6.66 -22.46 -5.90
C ALA A 172 -7.36 -22.52 -7.26
N GLY A 173 -7.27 -23.65 -7.97
CA GLY A 173 -8.00 -23.86 -9.24
C GLY A 173 -9.51 -23.71 -9.09
N TYR A 174 -10.09 -24.20 -7.99
CA TYR A 174 -11.51 -24.03 -7.66
C TYR A 174 -11.90 -22.56 -7.45
N ALA A 175 -11.05 -21.77 -6.80
CA ALA A 175 -11.24 -20.34 -6.59
C ALA A 175 -11.08 -19.55 -7.91
N HIS A 176 -10.00 -19.81 -8.66
CA HIS A 176 -9.70 -19.19 -9.95
C HIS A 176 -10.84 -19.40 -10.96
N ALA A 177 -11.40 -20.61 -11.02
CA ALA A 177 -12.57 -20.95 -11.85
C ALA A 177 -13.84 -20.14 -11.51
N ARG A 178 -13.86 -19.41 -10.39
CA ARG A 178 -14.96 -18.53 -9.93
C ARG A 178 -14.58 -17.05 -9.97
N GLY A 179 -13.43 -16.70 -10.55
CA GLY A 179 -12.91 -15.33 -10.59
C GLY A 179 -12.39 -14.83 -9.24
N ILE A 180 -11.98 -15.76 -8.36
CA ILE A 180 -11.46 -15.50 -7.02
C ILE A 180 -9.98 -15.91 -7.01
N GLU A 181 -9.05 -14.97 -7.01
CA GLU A 181 -7.65 -15.27 -6.60
C GLU A 181 -7.66 -15.70 -5.11
N ILE A 182 -6.71 -16.54 -4.68
CA ILE A 182 -6.59 -17.06 -3.31
C ILE A 182 -5.22 -16.75 -2.72
N GLY A 183 -5.12 -16.77 -1.40
CA GLY A 183 -3.88 -16.58 -0.67
C GLY A 183 -3.98 -17.10 0.75
N GLY A 184 -2.95 -16.88 1.55
CA GLY A 184 -2.89 -17.46 2.89
C GLY A 184 -2.04 -16.72 3.90
N TYR A 185 -2.39 -16.90 5.16
CA TYR A 185 -1.66 -16.41 6.33
C TYR A 185 -0.43 -17.28 6.61
N SER A 186 0.69 -16.63 6.90
CA SER A 186 1.82 -17.27 7.58
C SER A 186 2.48 -16.32 8.57
N LEU A 187 2.81 -16.86 9.74
CA LEU A 187 3.47 -16.14 10.83
C LEU A 187 4.98 -16.33 10.73
N LEU A 188 5.71 -15.31 10.29
CA LEU A 188 7.17 -15.35 10.14
C LEU A 188 7.88 -15.43 11.51
N ALA A 189 7.59 -14.46 12.37
CA ALA A 189 8.25 -14.24 13.67
C ALA A 189 7.24 -14.28 14.82
N SER A 190 7.55 -13.65 15.96
CA SER A 190 6.66 -13.60 17.14
C SER A 190 6.25 -14.99 17.68
N ARG A 191 7.06 -16.01 17.38
CA ARG A 191 6.94 -17.40 17.86
C ARG A 191 8.31 -17.93 18.28
N SER A 192 8.32 -19.03 19.01
CA SER A 192 9.52 -19.85 19.21
C SER A 192 9.46 -21.05 18.26
N VAL A 193 10.61 -21.44 17.71
CA VAL A 193 10.77 -22.63 16.87
C VAL A 193 11.67 -23.64 17.57
N SER A 194 12.87 -23.23 17.97
CA SER A 194 13.82 -24.10 18.67
C SER A 194 14.89 -23.26 19.37
N ALA A 195 15.46 -23.78 20.48
CA ALA A 195 16.61 -23.14 21.13
C ALA A 195 17.87 -23.06 20.25
N ALA A 196 17.90 -23.75 19.11
CA ALA A 196 18.99 -23.73 18.13
C ALA A 196 18.71 -22.79 16.93
N ASP A 197 17.46 -22.36 16.72
CA ASP A 197 17.04 -21.52 15.58
C ASP A 197 16.50 -20.15 16.00
N ASP A 198 16.05 -19.99 17.24
CA ASP A 198 15.57 -18.72 17.81
C ASP A 198 16.69 -17.69 18.02
N VAL A 199 16.34 -16.39 17.97
CA VAL A 199 17.31 -15.29 18.14
C VAL A 199 17.99 -15.34 19.50
N ILE A 200 19.32 -15.25 19.51
CA ILE A 200 20.12 -15.14 20.74
C ILE A 200 20.24 -13.68 21.12
N ASN A 201 19.68 -13.31 22.26
CA ASN A 201 19.62 -11.94 22.73
C ASN A 201 21.02 -11.45 23.19
N PRO A 202 21.55 -10.34 22.63
CA PRO A 202 22.90 -9.86 22.92
C PRO A 202 23.12 -9.42 24.38
N ARG A 203 22.06 -9.21 25.17
CA ARG A 203 22.17 -8.82 26.59
C ARG A 203 22.20 -10.02 27.55
N THR A 204 21.69 -11.19 27.14
CA THR A 204 21.52 -12.35 28.02
C THR A 204 22.32 -13.57 27.58
N GLY A 205 22.78 -13.62 26.32
CA GLY A 205 23.42 -14.78 25.71
C GLY A 205 22.48 -15.98 25.55
N LYS A 206 21.15 -15.76 25.58
CA LYS A 206 20.11 -16.79 25.52
C LYS A 206 18.98 -16.37 24.59
N THR A 207 18.09 -17.30 24.27
CA THR A 207 16.87 -17.01 23.51
C THR A 207 15.88 -16.15 24.31
N GLY A 208 14.97 -15.49 23.59
CA GLY A 208 13.89 -14.67 24.16
C GLY A 208 14.28 -13.24 24.52
N GLY A 209 13.28 -12.43 24.89
CA GLY A 209 13.43 -10.99 24.99
C GLY A 209 13.54 -10.30 23.62
N ALA A 210 12.99 -10.95 22.59
CA ALA A 210 12.67 -10.35 21.30
C ALA A 210 11.53 -9.32 21.44
N ALA A 211 11.31 -8.47 20.42
CA ALA A 211 10.29 -7.43 20.42
C ALA A 211 8.88 -7.94 20.78
N PHE A 212 8.56 -9.17 20.39
CA PHE A 212 7.31 -9.86 20.69
C PHE A 212 7.53 -11.13 21.54
N GLY A 213 8.48 -11.06 22.47
CA GLY A 213 8.82 -12.13 23.41
C GLY A 213 9.85 -13.12 22.85
N ASN A 214 9.47 -13.86 21.80
CA ASN A 214 10.34 -14.80 21.09
C ASN A 214 10.30 -14.57 19.57
N SER A 215 11.39 -14.89 18.88
CA SER A 215 11.44 -14.94 17.42
C SER A 215 12.39 -16.04 16.95
N PRO A 216 12.08 -16.79 15.88
CA PRO A 216 13.12 -17.44 15.08
C PRO A 216 14.11 -16.40 14.56
N CYS A 217 15.39 -16.76 14.46
CA CYS A 217 16.34 -16.01 13.63
C CYS A 217 16.10 -16.38 12.17
N LEU A 218 15.90 -15.41 11.28
CA LEU A 218 15.68 -15.70 9.86
C LEU A 218 16.97 -16.15 9.14
N GLY A 219 18.13 -15.97 9.79
CA GLY A 219 19.42 -16.54 9.39
C GLY A 219 19.72 -17.94 9.96
N SER A 220 18.83 -18.53 10.76
CA SER A 220 18.97 -19.91 11.25
C SER A 220 18.83 -20.95 10.11
N ARG A 221 18.91 -22.25 10.43
CA ARG A 221 18.58 -23.29 9.43
C ARG A 221 17.08 -23.26 9.15
N TRP A 222 16.25 -23.25 10.18
CA TRP A 222 14.80 -23.13 10.01
C TRP A 222 14.41 -21.88 9.22
N GLY A 223 14.98 -20.71 9.51
CA GLY A 223 14.61 -19.45 8.84
C GLY A 223 14.85 -19.49 7.33
N ARG A 224 15.92 -20.15 6.90
CA ARG A 224 16.24 -20.36 5.48
C ARG A 224 15.31 -21.39 4.84
N ASP A 225 15.01 -22.48 5.54
CA ASP A 225 14.04 -23.48 5.08
C ASP A 225 12.62 -22.93 5.00
N TYR A 226 12.21 -22.07 5.93
CA TYR A 226 10.90 -21.42 5.93
C TYR A 226 10.67 -20.61 4.64
N PHE A 227 11.60 -19.73 4.28
CA PHE A 227 11.49 -18.95 3.04
C PHE A 227 11.53 -19.85 1.80
N ARG A 228 12.38 -20.90 1.79
CA ARG A 228 12.43 -21.90 0.71
C ARG A 228 11.08 -22.63 0.54
N LYS A 229 10.48 -23.07 1.65
CA LYS A 229 9.20 -23.79 1.70
C LYS A 229 8.04 -22.94 1.21
N ILE A 230 7.88 -21.72 1.73
CA ILE A 230 6.80 -20.83 1.30
C ILE A 230 6.96 -20.43 -0.17
N THR A 231 8.18 -20.15 -0.62
CA THR A 231 8.46 -19.90 -2.06
C THR A 231 8.00 -21.08 -2.92
N ALA A 232 8.41 -22.30 -2.57
CA ALA A 232 8.03 -23.52 -3.27
C ALA A 232 6.51 -23.80 -3.20
N PHE A 233 5.86 -23.57 -2.06
CA PHE A 233 4.41 -23.71 -1.89
C PHE A 233 3.66 -22.77 -2.83
N LEU A 234 4.06 -21.50 -2.91
CA LEU A 234 3.39 -20.49 -3.74
C LEU A 234 3.55 -20.80 -5.23
N GLU A 235 4.75 -21.17 -5.68
CA GLU A 235 4.98 -21.60 -7.08
C GLU A 235 4.23 -22.89 -7.42
N ALA A 236 4.16 -23.83 -6.48
CA ALA A 236 3.50 -25.11 -6.71
C ALA A 236 1.97 -25.06 -6.61
N THR A 237 1.38 -24.10 -5.89
CA THR A 237 -0.08 -23.99 -5.72
C THR A 237 -0.74 -22.95 -6.62
N GLY A 238 -0.01 -21.93 -7.07
CA GLY A 238 -0.59 -20.80 -7.80
C GLY A 238 -1.35 -19.82 -6.89
N PHE A 239 -1.02 -19.77 -5.60
CA PHE A 239 -1.55 -18.78 -4.67
C PHE A 239 -1.11 -17.36 -5.07
N ASP A 240 -2.08 -16.45 -5.13
CA ASP A 240 -1.95 -15.07 -5.60
C ASP A 240 -1.73 -14.06 -4.46
N LEU A 241 -1.73 -14.49 -3.19
CA LEU A 241 -1.53 -13.62 -2.04
C LEU A 241 -0.84 -14.32 -0.85
N VAL A 242 -0.04 -13.57 -0.11
CA VAL A 242 0.40 -13.90 1.26
C VAL A 242 -0.04 -12.81 2.24
N GLU A 243 -0.65 -13.23 3.35
CA GLU A 243 -0.77 -12.42 4.56
C GLU A 243 0.39 -12.79 5.48
N HIS A 244 1.43 -11.96 5.48
CA HIS A 244 2.72 -12.31 6.07
C HIS A 244 2.94 -11.52 7.35
N ASP A 245 2.55 -12.14 8.46
CA ASP A 245 2.64 -11.59 9.81
C ASP A 245 4.04 -11.84 10.40
N GLY A 246 4.44 -11.08 11.42
CA GLY A 246 5.77 -11.23 12.03
C GLY A 246 6.92 -10.61 11.24
N SER A 247 6.68 -9.82 10.19
CA SER A 247 7.72 -9.24 9.33
C SER A 247 8.49 -8.04 9.92
N TYR A 248 8.48 -7.91 11.24
CA TYR A 248 9.07 -6.76 11.95
C TYR A 248 10.60 -6.71 11.71
N PRO A 249 11.22 -5.53 11.62
CA PRO A 249 12.66 -5.40 11.32
C PRO A 249 13.49 -6.17 12.35
N GLY A 250 14.16 -7.22 11.87
CA GLY A 250 14.47 -8.40 12.67
C GLY A 250 15.19 -8.15 14.00
N ASP A 251 14.76 -8.88 15.03
CA ASP A 251 15.44 -8.93 16.32
C ASP A 251 16.92 -9.30 16.16
N LEU A 252 17.78 -8.56 16.89
CA LEU A 252 19.22 -8.75 16.86
C LEU A 252 19.60 -10.14 17.39
N CYS A 253 20.33 -10.91 16.58
CA CYS A 253 20.77 -12.25 16.94
C CYS A 253 22.29 -12.27 17.14
N ALA A 254 22.73 -12.50 18.38
CA ALA A 254 24.15 -12.65 18.73
C ALA A 254 24.73 -14.05 18.44
N SER A 255 23.95 -14.94 17.81
CA SER A 255 24.42 -16.28 17.41
C SER A 255 25.60 -16.19 16.44
N ARG A 256 26.54 -17.13 16.58
CA ARG A 256 27.62 -17.37 15.60
C ARG A 256 27.48 -18.72 14.88
N ASP A 257 26.47 -19.50 15.25
CA ASP A 257 26.17 -20.83 14.70
C ASP A 257 25.02 -20.81 13.66
N HIS A 258 24.42 -19.64 13.44
CA HIS A 258 23.33 -19.41 12.48
C HIS A 258 23.90 -19.09 11.09
N PRO A 259 23.69 -19.94 10.07
CA PRO A 259 24.42 -19.87 8.79
C PRO A 259 24.07 -18.66 7.88
N GLY A 260 23.09 -17.84 8.26
CA GLY A 260 22.65 -16.65 7.52
C GLY A 260 23.23 -15.32 8.01
N HIS A 261 24.07 -15.30 9.04
CA HIS A 261 24.81 -14.11 9.48
C HIS A 261 26.16 -14.53 10.11
N LYS A 262 27.06 -13.57 10.34
CA LYS A 262 28.40 -13.80 10.92
C LYS A 262 28.45 -13.53 12.43
N GLY A 263 27.50 -12.76 12.94
CA GLY A 263 27.36 -12.46 14.35
C GLY A 263 26.23 -11.48 14.61
N LEU A 264 26.32 -10.74 15.71
CA LEU A 264 25.41 -9.65 16.03
C LEU A 264 25.42 -8.56 14.95
N GLU A 265 26.60 -8.33 14.38
CA GLU A 265 27.02 -7.19 13.56
C GLU A 265 26.28 -7.11 12.21
N ASP A 266 25.88 -8.24 11.63
CA ASP A 266 25.11 -8.32 10.39
C ASP A 266 23.71 -8.97 10.55
N SER A 267 23.39 -9.53 11.73
CA SER A 267 22.15 -10.26 12.01
C SER A 267 20.86 -9.56 11.60
N GLN A 268 20.67 -8.28 11.96
CA GLN A 268 19.45 -7.55 11.61
C GLN A 268 19.38 -7.25 10.11
N TRP A 269 20.52 -6.95 9.47
CA TRP A 269 20.58 -6.67 8.05
C TRP A 269 20.24 -7.91 7.22
N THR A 270 20.81 -9.08 7.52
CA THR A 270 20.54 -10.28 6.70
C THR A 270 19.12 -10.82 6.89
N GLN A 271 18.54 -10.68 8.09
CA GLN A 271 17.14 -11.01 8.33
C GLN A 271 16.18 -10.07 7.58
N TRP A 272 16.39 -8.75 7.64
CA TRP A 272 15.66 -7.78 6.80
C TRP A 272 15.88 -8.04 5.29
N LYS A 273 17.07 -8.49 4.90
CA LYS A 273 17.39 -8.86 3.53
C LYS A 273 16.56 -10.07 3.07
N ALA A 274 16.40 -11.10 3.90
CA ALA A 274 15.54 -12.25 3.59
C ALA A 274 14.07 -11.84 3.38
N ILE A 275 13.51 -11.05 4.30
CA ILE A 275 12.14 -10.49 4.19
C ILE A 275 11.98 -9.71 2.88
N THR A 276 12.90 -8.79 2.59
CA THR A 276 12.78 -7.91 1.43
C THR A 276 13.10 -8.55 0.08
N ASP A 277 13.80 -9.68 0.04
CA ASP A 277 13.91 -10.47 -1.20
C ASP A 277 12.66 -11.31 -1.44
N PHE A 278 12.09 -11.93 -0.40
CA PHE A 278 10.80 -12.62 -0.50
C PHE A 278 9.68 -11.67 -0.96
N TYR A 279 9.62 -10.44 -0.44
CA TYR A 279 8.61 -9.47 -0.88
C TYR A 279 8.78 -8.96 -2.30
N LYS A 280 10.02 -8.77 -2.77
CA LYS A 280 10.29 -8.45 -4.19
C LYS A 280 9.95 -9.64 -5.09
N TRP A 281 10.27 -10.85 -4.66
CA TRP A 281 9.98 -12.09 -5.37
C TRP A 281 8.47 -12.32 -5.54
N CYS A 282 7.68 -12.17 -4.46
CA CYS A 282 6.22 -12.21 -4.49
C CYS A 282 5.67 -11.14 -5.44
N ARG A 283 6.11 -9.88 -5.24
CA ARG A 283 5.64 -8.74 -6.03
C ARG A 283 5.92 -8.90 -7.52
N GLY A 284 7.08 -9.43 -7.89
CA GLY A 284 7.47 -9.71 -9.28
C GLY A 284 6.65 -10.82 -9.95
N ARG A 285 6.08 -11.74 -9.17
CA ARG A 285 5.12 -12.77 -9.63
C ARG A 285 3.66 -12.30 -9.59
N GLY A 286 3.40 -11.06 -9.16
CA GLY A 286 2.05 -10.51 -8.98
C GLY A 286 1.37 -10.92 -7.67
N ILE A 287 2.04 -11.72 -6.82
CA ILE A 287 1.53 -12.17 -5.53
C ILE A 287 1.35 -10.97 -4.62
N TYR A 288 0.11 -10.75 -4.16
CA TYR A 288 -0.28 -9.64 -3.31
C TYR A 288 0.22 -9.86 -1.88
N LEU A 289 0.61 -8.78 -1.22
CA LEU A 289 1.24 -8.83 0.11
C LEU A 289 0.47 -7.98 1.13
N ASN A 290 -0.17 -8.68 2.08
CA ASN A 290 -0.82 -8.09 3.25
C ASN A 290 0.16 -8.21 4.44
N VAL A 291 0.82 -7.11 4.82
CA VAL A 291 1.99 -7.13 5.72
C VAL A 291 1.83 -6.08 6.83
N PRO A 292 1.99 -6.41 8.13
CA PRO A 292 1.65 -5.51 9.24
C PRO A 292 2.67 -4.38 9.48
N ASP A 293 3.49 -4.06 8.48
CA ASP A 293 4.65 -3.17 8.58
C ASP A 293 4.98 -2.50 7.21
N TRP A 294 5.83 -1.47 7.20
CA TRP A 294 6.01 -0.54 6.08
C TRP A 294 6.98 -1.05 4.99
N TYR A 295 6.56 -2.07 4.25
CA TYR A 295 7.34 -2.68 3.16
C TYR A 295 6.91 -2.24 1.75
N PHE A 296 6.19 -1.13 1.58
CA PHE A 296 5.67 -0.68 0.27
C PHE A 296 6.78 -0.47 -0.78
N LEU A 297 7.93 0.08 -0.36
CA LEU A 297 9.12 0.26 -1.22
C LEU A 297 9.89 -1.05 -1.49
N ASN A 298 9.46 -2.17 -0.91
CA ASN A 298 10.07 -3.49 -1.07
C ASN A 298 9.08 -4.57 -1.55
N GLY A 299 7.83 -4.21 -1.86
CA GLY A 299 6.87 -5.07 -2.55
C GLY A 299 5.52 -5.21 -1.87
N SER A 300 5.38 -4.84 -0.59
CA SER A 300 4.08 -4.97 0.09
C SER A 300 3.01 -4.08 -0.54
N ASN A 301 1.73 -4.49 -0.40
CA ASN A 301 0.62 -3.81 -1.05
C ASN A 301 -0.38 -3.19 -0.09
N LYS A 302 -0.25 -3.53 1.20
CA LYS A 302 -1.15 -3.10 2.25
C LYS A 302 -0.45 -3.19 3.60
N THR A 303 -0.81 -2.29 4.51
CA THR A 303 -0.49 -2.38 5.94
C THR A 303 -1.72 -2.08 6.78
N GLY A 304 -1.65 -2.23 8.10
CA GLY A 304 -2.77 -1.88 8.98
C GLY A 304 -3.09 -0.37 8.90
N MET A 305 -4.38 -0.02 8.96
CA MET A 305 -4.76 1.36 9.32
C MET A 305 -4.29 1.72 10.73
N GLY A 306 -4.13 0.70 11.58
CA GLY A 306 -3.84 0.81 13.00
C GLY A 306 -4.97 0.15 13.78
N TYR A 307 -4.66 -0.76 14.70
CA TYR A 307 -5.58 -1.26 15.71
C TYR A 307 -4.77 -1.94 16.81
N ARG A 308 -5.32 -1.96 18.03
CA ARG A 308 -4.87 -2.86 19.09
C ARG A 308 -5.84 -4.04 19.14
N GLU A 309 -5.36 -5.27 19.14
CA GLU A 309 -6.24 -6.44 19.05
C GLU A 309 -7.26 -6.53 20.19
N THR A 310 -6.88 -6.15 21.41
CA THR A 310 -7.77 -6.12 22.56
C THR A 310 -8.86 -5.04 22.48
N ASN A 311 -8.90 -4.23 21.42
CA ASN A 311 -10.06 -3.36 21.16
C ASN A 311 -11.28 -4.16 20.68
N TRP A 312 -11.07 -5.38 20.17
CA TRP A 312 -12.13 -6.27 19.71
C TRP A 312 -12.87 -7.02 20.83
N SER A 313 -12.36 -6.97 22.07
CA SER A 313 -13.09 -7.43 23.25
C SER A 313 -13.93 -6.33 23.92
N LEU A 314 -13.96 -5.13 23.35
CA LEU A 314 -14.89 -4.07 23.75
C LEU A 314 -16.28 -4.33 23.15
N PRO A 315 -17.35 -3.82 23.77
CA PRO A 315 -18.69 -3.87 23.18
C PRO A 315 -18.76 -3.29 21.76
N ARG A 316 -19.62 -3.86 20.91
CA ARG A 316 -19.75 -3.55 19.47
C ARG A 316 -19.87 -2.04 19.15
N ASP A 317 -20.59 -1.28 19.96
CA ASP A 317 -20.73 0.18 19.78
C ASP A 317 -19.38 0.92 19.89
N ARG A 318 -18.50 0.48 20.80
CA ARG A 318 -17.15 1.02 20.95
C ARG A 318 -16.22 0.58 19.82
N GLN A 319 -16.35 -0.67 19.35
CA GLN A 319 -15.60 -1.15 18.18
C GLN A 319 -15.90 -0.33 16.92
N ILE A 320 -17.16 0.10 16.75
CA ILE A 320 -17.59 0.96 15.64
C ILE A 320 -16.90 2.34 15.73
N ILE A 321 -16.91 3.01 16.88
CA ILE A 321 -16.22 4.30 17.05
C ILE A 321 -14.71 4.18 16.85
N LEU A 322 -14.08 3.18 17.47
CA LEU A 322 -12.64 2.93 17.33
C LEU A 322 -12.27 2.58 15.89
N GLY A 323 -13.10 1.82 15.18
CA GLY A 323 -12.87 1.52 13.77
C GLY A 323 -12.87 2.77 12.89
N ARG A 324 -13.74 3.76 13.17
CA ARG A 324 -13.67 5.07 12.48
C ARG A 324 -12.48 5.91 12.90
N GLN A 325 -12.09 5.89 14.18
CA GLN A 325 -10.85 6.55 14.63
C GLN A 325 -9.63 5.98 13.91
N ASN A 326 -9.50 4.65 13.84
CA ASN A 326 -8.40 3.97 13.15
C ASN A 326 -8.34 4.32 11.65
N ILE A 327 -9.49 4.39 10.97
CA ILE A 327 -9.57 4.84 9.57
C ILE A 327 -9.13 6.31 9.46
N PHE A 328 -9.66 7.20 10.30
CA PHE A 328 -9.34 8.63 10.28
C PHE A 328 -7.85 8.90 10.57
N ASP A 329 -7.29 8.25 11.59
CA ASP A 329 -5.91 8.44 12.02
C ASP A 329 -4.93 7.82 11.01
N GLY A 330 -5.17 6.58 10.59
CA GLY A 330 -4.32 5.89 9.63
C GLY A 330 -4.26 6.57 8.26
N THR A 331 -5.32 7.26 7.84
CA THR A 331 -5.38 7.96 6.54
C THR A 331 -4.60 9.28 6.49
N TRP A 332 -3.99 9.74 7.58
CA TRP A 332 -2.99 10.82 7.52
C TRP A 332 -1.64 10.35 6.96
N GLU A 333 -1.30 9.07 7.10
CA GLU A 333 0.01 8.51 6.73
C GLU A 333 -0.03 7.69 5.43
N LYS A 334 -1.22 7.24 5.01
CA LYS A 334 -1.40 6.36 3.85
C LYS A 334 -2.76 6.59 3.19
N THR A 335 -2.86 6.44 1.86
CA THR A 335 -4.17 6.58 1.20
C THR A 335 -5.14 5.47 1.63
N PRO A 336 -6.47 5.65 1.53
CA PRO A 336 -7.44 4.66 1.99
C PRO A 336 -7.20 3.22 1.48
N SER A 337 -6.76 3.10 0.22
CA SER A 337 -6.48 1.81 -0.43
C SER A 337 -5.20 1.10 0.04
N MET A 338 -4.28 1.80 0.71
CA MET A 338 -3.05 1.24 1.29
C MET A 338 -3.28 0.59 2.67
N GLY A 339 -4.38 0.92 3.35
CA GLY A 339 -4.68 0.42 4.70
C GLY A 339 -5.68 -0.73 4.74
N TRP A 340 -5.58 -1.59 5.76
CA TRP A 340 -6.66 -2.51 6.14
C TRP A 340 -7.24 -2.21 7.53
N MET A 341 -8.54 -2.45 7.65
CA MET A 341 -9.19 -2.72 8.93
C MET A 341 -9.31 -4.23 9.13
N PHE A 342 -9.08 -4.71 10.35
CA PHE A 342 -9.49 -6.06 10.75
C PHE A 342 -10.93 -5.99 11.26
N VAL A 343 -11.74 -7.03 11.03
CA VAL A 343 -13.09 -7.16 11.62
C VAL A 343 -13.33 -8.62 11.98
N PRO A 344 -13.20 -9.02 13.26
CA PRO A 344 -13.56 -10.35 13.70
C PRO A 344 -15.08 -10.49 13.77
N LEU A 345 -15.61 -11.59 13.24
CA LEU A 345 -17.04 -11.90 13.28
C LEU A 345 -17.38 -12.78 14.49
N VAL A 346 -16.47 -13.70 14.84
CA VAL A 346 -16.48 -14.49 16.08
C VAL A 346 -15.75 -13.74 17.21
N GLU A 347 -15.84 -14.24 18.45
CA GLU A 347 -15.16 -13.64 19.60
C GLU A 347 -13.63 -13.56 19.38
N TYR A 348 -13.01 -12.43 19.74
CA TYR A 348 -11.59 -12.20 19.55
C TYR A 348 -10.96 -11.40 20.70
N GLN A 349 -9.93 -11.97 21.33
CA GLN A 349 -9.30 -11.43 22.55
C GLN A 349 -10.26 -11.25 23.75
N GLY A 350 -11.38 -11.97 23.76
CA GLY A 350 -12.41 -11.96 24.82
C GLY A 350 -13.61 -11.05 24.50
N GLY A 351 -14.36 -10.68 25.55
CA GLY A 351 -15.49 -9.74 25.48
C GLY A 351 -16.88 -10.39 25.32
N GLY A 352 -16.93 -11.68 24.99
CA GLY A 352 -18.15 -12.48 24.92
C GLY A 352 -19.24 -11.92 24.01
N ALA A 353 -20.49 -12.25 24.33
CA ALA A 353 -21.69 -11.87 23.56
C ALA A 353 -21.95 -10.34 23.44
N ALA A 354 -21.21 -9.49 24.17
CA ALA A 354 -21.26 -8.04 23.99
C ALA A 354 -20.34 -7.54 22.87
N ALA A 355 -19.30 -8.30 22.53
CA ALA A 355 -18.25 -7.96 21.57
C ALA A 355 -18.39 -8.71 20.22
N THR A 356 -18.79 -9.99 20.26
CA THR A 356 -18.95 -10.86 19.07
C THR A 356 -20.00 -10.33 18.09
N LEU A 357 -19.87 -10.59 16.78
CA LEU A 357 -20.89 -10.23 15.75
C LEU A 357 -21.75 -11.43 15.30
N GLU A 358 -21.26 -12.66 15.40
CA GLU A 358 -22.03 -13.89 15.18
C GLU A 358 -22.99 -14.17 16.37
N PRO A 359 -24.28 -14.49 16.14
CA PRO A 359 -24.96 -14.64 14.85
C PRO A 359 -25.18 -13.31 14.11
N LEU A 360 -24.68 -13.21 12.87
CA LEU A 360 -24.63 -11.95 12.11
C LEU A 360 -26.02 -11.30 11.92
N ALA A 361 -27.09 -12.09 11.83
CA ALA A 361 -28.47 -11.59 11.71
C ALA A 361 -29.03 -11.00 13.02
N GLU A 362 -28.56 -11.46 14.19
CA GLU A 362 -28.95 -10.91 15.49
C GLU A 362 -28.22 -9.60 15.81
N HIS A 363 -27.08 -9.34 15.14
CA HIS A 363 -26.25 -8.15 15.32
C HIS A 363 -26.09 -7.38 13.98
N LEU A 364 -27.13 -7.42 13.15
CA LEU A 364 -27.15 -6.89 11.77
C LEU A 364 -26.84 -5.39 11.70
N ASP A 365 -27.23 -4.61 12.71
CA ASP A 365 -26.98 -3.17 12.79
C ASP A 365 -25.47 -2.86 12.95
N ALA A 366 -24.80 -3.59 13.85
CA ALA A 366 -23.37 -3.48 14.08
C ALA A 366 -22.57 -4.07 12.91
N TYR A 367 -23.00 -5.20 12.36
CA TYR A 367 -22.36 -5.78 11.17
C TYR A 367 -22.50 -4.85 9.95
N GLU A 368 -23.67 -4.23 9.73
CA GLU A 368 -23.82 -3.20 8.71
C GLU A 368 -22.96 -1.97 9.02
N ALA A 369 -22.83 -1.55 10.28
CA ALA A 369 -21.98 -0.41 10.64
C ALA A 369 -20.49 -0.64 10.31
N HIS A 370 -19.95 -1.84 10.58
CA HIS A 370 -18.58 -2.19 10.18
C HIS A 370 -18.41 -2.21 8.65
N LEU A 371 -19.33 -2.83 7.91
CA LEU A 371 -19.31 -2.79 6.44
C LEU A 371 -19.36 -1.35 5.92
N ALA A 372 -20.31 -0.56 6.42
CA ALA A 372 -20.53 0.81 6.01
C ALA A 372 -19.30 1.68 6.25
N GLN A 373 -18.76 1.73 7.46
CA GLN A 373 -17.66 2.64 7.78
C GLN A 373 -16.36 2.28 7.05
N ASN A 374 -16.11 0.98 6.82
CA ASN A 374 -14.94 0.53 6.07
C ASN A 374 -15.05 0.98 4.61
N PHE A 375 -16.16 0.65 3.93
CA PHE A 375 -16.34 0.99 2.52
C PHE A 375 -16.55 2.50 2.27
N LEU A 376 -17.25 3.21 3.16
CA LEU A 376 -17.36 4.68 3.11
C LEU A 376 -16.03 5.38 3.45
N GLY A 377 -15.15 4.72 4.20
CA GLY A 377 -13.78 5.18 4.45
C GLY A 377 -12.81 4.92 3.30
N GLY A 378 -13.22 4.21 2.24
CA GLY A 378 -12.31 3.74 1.18
C GLY A 378 -11.46 2.52 1.57
N VAL A 379 -11.69 1.94 2.75
CA VAL A 379 -10.81 0.96 3.38
C VAL A 379 -11.34 -0.46 3.18
N GLN A 380 -10.50 -1.32 2.63
CA GLN A 380 -10.81 -2.74 2.47
C GLN A 380 -10.48 -3.49 3.76
N ALA A 381 -11.46 -4.18 4.35
CA ALA A 381 -11.27 -4.91 5.61
C ALA A 381 -11.08 -6.42 5.45
N CYS A 382 -10.27 -7.01 6.33
CA CYS A 382 -10.16 -8.46 6.52
C CYS A 382 -11.24 -8.92 7.50
N TYR A 383 -12.35 -9.45 6.97
CA TYR A 383 -13.44 -10.01 7.77
C TYR A 383 -13.11 -11.45 8.19
N ARG A 384 -12.89 -11.70 9.48
CA ARG A 384 -12.46 -13.00 10.03
C ARG A 384 -13.63 -13.75 10.66
N GLY A 385 -14.12 -14.78 9.98
CA GLY A 385 -15.16 -15.69 10.47
C GLY A 385 -15.28 -16.92 9.56
N THR A 386 -16.21 -17.82 9.87
CA THR A 386 -16.50 -19.02 9.06
C THR A 386 -17.39 -18.73 7.85
N ARG A 387 -18.02 -17.55 7.80
CA ARG A 387 -18.97 -17.11 6.77
C ARG A 387 -19.03 -15.58 6.71
N LEU A 388 -19.50 -15.04 5.57
CA LEU A 388 -19.80 -13.61 5.40
C LEU A 388 -21.30 -13.29 5.57
N TYR A 389 -22.15 -14.32 5.64
CA TYR A 389 -23.58 -14.18 5.90
C TYR A 389 -24.13 -15.50 6.41
N ASP A 390 -25.21 -15.41 7.18
CA ASP A 390 -25.92 -16.49 7.84
C ASP A 390 -27.35 -16.66 7.31
N PHE A 391 -28.00 -15.53 7.01
CA PHE A 391 -29.35 -15.42 6.45
C PHE A 391 -29.38 -14.48 5.24
N GLU A 392 -30.48 -14.49 4.49
CA GLU A 392 -30.67 -13.56 3.37
C GLU A 392 -30.65 -12.07 3.80
N ALA A 393 -30.88 -11.74 5.07
CA ALA A 393 -30.78 -10.38 5.58
C ALA A 393 -29.33 -9.86 5.58
N THR A 394 -28.40 -10.61 6.19
CA THR A 394 -26.97 -10.27 6.21
C THR A 394 -26.36 -10.34 4.82
N LYS A 395 -26.76 -11.31 3.99
CA LYS A 395 -26.38 -11.42 2.57
C LYS A 395 -26.82 -10.21 1.73
N ARG A 396 -28.02 -9.64 1.96
CA ARG A 396 -28.45 -8.37 1.33
C ARG A 396 -27.59 -7.19 1.80
N VAL A 397 -27.24 -7.15 3.08
CA VAL A 397 -26.34 -6.11 3.65
C VAL A 397 -24.93 -6.19 3.05
N VAL A 398 -24.34 -7.38 2.91
CA VAL A 398 -23.04 -7.55 2.22
C VAL A 398 -23.12 -7.09 0.78
N ARG A 399 -24.14 -7.52 0.02
CA ARG A 399 -24.35 -7.10 -1.38
C ARG A 399 -24.48 -5.59 -1.50
N LYS A 400 -25.37 -4.96 -0.71
CA LYS A 400 -25.57 -3.49 -0.64
C LYS A 400 -24.25 -2.74 -0.56
N TRP A 401 -23.37 -3.11 0.37
CA TRP A 401 -22.12 -2.41 0.60
C TRP A 401 -21.00 -2.76 -0.38
N VAL A 402 -20.91 -4.01 -0.83
CA VAL A 402 -19.98 -4.42 -1.89
C VAL A 402 -20.33 -3.75 -3.22
N ASP A 403 -21.61 -3.64 -3.57
CA ASP A 403 -22.06 -3.03 -4.82
C ASP A 403 -22.04 -1.50 -4.76
N PHE A 404 -22.28 -0.89 -3.58
CA PHE A 404 -21.94 0.51 -3.31
C PHE A 404 -20.45 0.78 -3.54
N TYR A 405 -19.55 0.01 -2.91
CA TYR A 405 -18.11 0.19 -3.09
C TYR A 405 -17.68 -0.03 -4.54
N LYS A 406 -18.21 -1.03 -5.26
CA LYS A 406 -17.95 -1.19 -6.70
C LYS A 406 -18.39 0.04 -7.51
N ARG A 407 -19.58 0.58 -7.24
CA ARG A 407 -20.17 1.73 -7.96
C ARG A 407 -19.37 3.03 -7.72
N HIS A 408 -18.90 3.25 -6.50
CA HIS A 408 -18.23 4.50 -6.10
C HIS A 408 -16.71 4.39 -5.93
N ARG A 409 -16.09 3.27 -6.32
CA ARG A 409 -14.64 3.04 -6.11
C ARG A 409 -13.73 4.13 -6.70
N SER A 410 -14.13 4.72 -7.83
CA SER A 410 -13.37 5.81 -8.46
C SER A 410 -13.13 7.00 -7.53
N ILE A 411 -14.09 7.31 -6.64
CA ILE A 411 -13.95 8.34 -5.60
C ILE A 411 -13.48 7.74 -4.27
N LEU A 412 -13.96 6.56 -3.87
CA LEU A 412 -13.61 5.92 -2.59
C LEU A 412 -12.15 5.42 -2.48
N ASP A 413 -11.47 5.15 -3.60
CA ASP A 413 -10.03 4.83 -3.63
C ASP A 413 -9.16 6.10 -3.85
N SER A 414 -9.73 7.31 -3.74
CA SER A 414 -9.02 8.60 -3.89
C SER A 414 -8.47 9.15 -2.56
N ASP A 415 -7.82 10.30 -2.62
CA ASP A 415 -7.37 11.04 -1.44
C ASP A 415 -8.56 11.65 -0.66
N ILE A 416 -8.32 12.00 0.60
CA ILE A 416 -9.37 12.54 1.49
C ILE A 416 -8.96 13.87 2.14
N ILE A 417 -9.97 14.68 2.47
CA ILE A 417 -9.87 15.75 3.47
C ILE A 417 -10.52 15.26 4.76
N HIS A 418 -9.74 15.25 5.83
CA HIS A 418 -10.25 15.01 7.18
C HIS A 418 -11.09 16.19 7.67
N LEU A 419 -12.31 15.90 8.16
CA LEU A 419 -13.13 16.89 8.86
C LEU A 419 -12.99 16.66 10.37
N ARG A 420 -14.10 16.36 11.05
CA ARG A 420 -14.10 16.08 12.48
C ARG A 420 -13.72 14.62 12.77
N ARG A 421 -12.63 14.43 13.54
CA ARG A 421 -12.24 13.13 14.10
C ARG A 421 -13.38 12.54 14.95
N PRO A 422 -13.66 11.22 14.87
CA PRO A 422 -14.65 10.57 15.73
C PRO A 422 -14.26 10.58 17.21
N ASP A 423 -15.20 10.92 18.09
CA ASP A 423 -15.03 10.87 19.56
C ASP A 423 -16.29 10.44 20.33
N GLY A 424 -17.40 10.15 19.62
CA GLY A 424 -18.67 9.75 20.22
C GLY A 424 -19.62 10.89 20.63
N ARG A 425 -19.26 12.17 20.44
CA ARG A 425 -20.00 13.32 21.03
C ARG A 425 -20.82 14.16 20.05
N ASP A 426 -20.43 14.19 18.78
CA ASP A 426 -21.05 15.03 17.72
C ASP A 426 -20.76 14.36 16.36
N ILE A 427 -21.23 14.93 15.25
CA ILE A 427 -21.01 14.41 13.90
C ILE A 427 -19.51 14.28 13.60
N ASP A 428 -19.08 13.10 13.18
CA ASP A 428 -17.74 12.81 12.64
C ASP A 428 -17.79 12.61 11.13
N GLY A 429 -16.68 12.91 10.43
CA GLY A 429 -16.70 12.84 8.96
C GLY A 429 -15.37 13.10 8.25
N ILE A 430 -15.41 12.78 6.95
CA ILE A 430 -14.33 12.93 5.96
C ILE A 430 -14.93 13.30 4.60
N VAL A 431 -14.12 13.84 3.69
CA VAL A 431 -14.49 14.08 2.28
C VAL A 431 -13.49 13.37 1.38
N HIS A 432 -13.93 12.39 0.60
CA HIS A 432 -13.12 11.91 -0.52
C HIS A 432 -13.12 12.97 -1.61
N VAL A 433 -11.96 13.25 -2.21
CA VAL A 433 -11.79 14.31 -3.22
C VAL A 433 -11.09 13.78 -4.46
N ASN A 434 -11.60 14.14 -5.64
CA ASN A 434 -11.02 13.73 -6.92
C ASN A 434 -11.32 14.78 -8.01
N PRO A 435 -10.43 15.76 -8.24
CA PRO A 435 -10.67 16.84 -9.20
C PRO A 435 -10.67 16.37 -10.67
N GLY A 436 -10.23 15.13 -10.94
CA GLY A 436 -10.38 14.48 -12.25
C GLY A 436 -11.55 13.48 -12.34
N GLY A 437 -12.27 13.23 -11.24
CA GLY A 437 -13.31 12.21 -11.14
C GLY A 437 -14.72 12.76 -11.32
N GLU A 438 -15.66 11.88 -11.66
CA GLU A 438 -17.09 12.13 -11.50
C GLU A 438 -17.64 10.99 -10.61
N PRO A 439 -18.12 11.27 -9.38
CA PRO A 439 -18.23 12.59 -8.74
C PRO A 439 -16.86 13.22 -8.41
N ARG A 440 -16.86 14.55 -8.26
CA ARG A 440 -15.70 15.35 -7.84
C ARG A 440 -15.36 15.19 -6.35
N GLY A 441 -16.35 14.82 -5.54
CA GLY A 441 -16.15 14.49 -4.14
C GLY A 441 -17.25 13.62 -3.54
N LEU A 442 -16.98 13.04 -2.37
CA LEU A 442 -17.95 12.33 -1.55
C LEU A 442 -17.72 12.65 -0.08
N ALA A 443 -18.55 13.54 0.48
CA ALA A 443 -18.55 13.81 1.91
C ALA A 443 -19.33 12.71 2.65
N VAL A 444 -18.78 12.22 3.76
CA VAL A 444 -19.36 11.15 4.59
C VAL A 444 -19.44 11.64 6.03
N PHE A 445 -20.61 11.52 6.63
CA PHE A 445 -20.89 11.92 8.00
C PHE A 445 -21.53 10.79 8.80
N HIS A 446 -21.10 10.61 10.04
CA HIS A 446 -21.70 9.69 11.00
C HIS A 446 -22.16 10.46 12.24
N ASN A 447 -23.32 10.09 12.77
CA ASN A 447 -23.78 10.53 14.09
C ASN A 447 -23.58 9.37 15.07
N PRO A 448 -22.58 9.43 15.97
CA PRO A 448 -22.34 8.35 16.94
C PRO A 448 -23.33 8.34 18.12
N THR A 449 -24.11 9.42 18.30
CA THR A 449 -24.88 9.65 19.53
C THR A 449 -26.20 8.88 19.56
N GLY A 450 -26.81 8.79 20.75
CA GLY A 450 -28.13 8.19 20.94
C GLY A 450 -29.32 9.08 20.53
N GLN A 451 -29.08 10.25 19.93
CA GLN A 451 -30.12 11.19 19.51
C GLN A 451 -29.89 11.62 18.06
N ALA A 452 -30.92 12.13 17.37
CA ALA A 452 -30.73 12.72 16.05
C ALA A 452 -30.00 14.07 16.19
N ILE A 453 -29.01 14.31 15.35
CA ILE A 453 -28.34 15.62 15.22
C ILE A 453 -28.87 16.29 13.95
N ASP A 454 -29.16 17.57 14.04
CA ASP A 454 -29.55 18.43 12.93
C ASP A 454 -28.67 19.69 12.99
N LYS A 455 -27.79 19.87 12.00
CA LYS A 455 -26.67 20.82 12.09
C LYS A 455 -26.17 21.21 10.70
N THR A 456 -25.81 22.48 10.51
CA THR A 456 -25.02 22.91 9.35
C THR A 456 -23.55 22.53 9.55
N VAL A 457 -22.93 21.93 8.54
CA VAL A 457 -21.50 21.60 8.52
C VAL A 457 -20.85 22.29 7.32
N ALA A 458 -19.80 23.06 7.58
CA ALA A 458 -18.98 23.65 6.52
C ALA A 458 -18.08 22.57 5.90
N VAL A 459 -18.13 22.40 4.58
CA VAL A 459 -17.40 21.36 3.85
C VAL A 459 -16.41 22.00 2.85
N PRO A 460 -15.11 21.69 2.96
CA PRO A 460 -14.09 22.20 2.04
C PRO A 460 -14.15 21.50 0.68
N LEU A 461 -14.20 22.31 -0.38
CA LEU A 461 -14.26 21.89 -1.77
C LEU A 461 -12.98 22.18 -2.56
N TYR A 462 -11.99 22.90 -2.00
CA TYR A 462 -10.78 23.32 -2.73
C TYR A 462 -10.14 22.19 -3.55
N TYR A 463 -9.83 21.04 -2.92
CA TYR A 463 -9.23 19.88 -3.60
C TYR A 463 -10.22 19.04 -4.44
N THR A 464 -11.52 19.38 -4.46
CA THR A 464 -12.49 18.78 -5.40
C THR A 464 -12.44 19.43 -6.77
N GLY A 465 -11.81 20.60 -6.94
CA GLY A 465 -11.82 21.33 -8.22
C GLY A 465 -13.21 21.82 -8.64
N LEU A 466 -14.11 22.04 -7.69
CA LEU A 466 -15.40 22.71 -7.88
C LEU A 466 -15.23 24.22 -7.62
N GLU A 467 -15.76 25.05 -8.52
CA GLU A 467 -15.66 26.51 -8.47
C GLU A 467 -17.05 27.15 -8.62
N GLY A 468 -17.32 28.20 -7.84
CA GLY A 468 -18.55 29.01 -7.91
C GLY A 468 -19.83 28.32 -7.38
N ARG A 469 -20.21 27.17 -7.93
CA ARG A 469 -21.43 26.43 -7.52
C ARG A 469 -21.25 24.91 -7.63
N ALA A 470 -21.71 24.17 -6.63
CA ALA A 470 -21.69 22.71 -6.57
C ALA A 470 -23.11 22.12 -6.56
N LEU A 471 -23.31 21.02 -7.31
CA LEU A 471 -24.50 20.19 -7.13
C LEU A 471 -24.21 19.14 -6.06
N VAL A 472 -25.07 19.06 -5.04
CA VAL A 472 -24.89 18.19 -3.89
C VAL A 472 -26.05 17.22 -3.79
N ARG A 473 -25.78 15.93 -4.05
CA ARG A 473 -26.79 14.86 -3.97
C ARG A 473 -26.72 14.14 -2.64
N LYS A 474 -27.80 14.14 -1.87
CA LYS A 474 -27.91 13.37 -0.62
C LYS A 474 -28.31 11.92 -0.92
N GLU A 475 -27.52 10.95 -0.44
CA GLU A 475 -27.67 9.52 -0.73
C GLU A 475 -27.76 9.22 -2.25
N ASP A 476 -28.93 8.75 -2.71
CA ASP A 476 -29.29 8.50 -4.12
C ASP A 476 -30.46 9.40 -4.57
N GLY A 477 -30.73 10.49 -3.84
CA GLY A 477 -31.87 11.38 -4.04
C GLY A 477 -31.68 12.46 -5.14
N PRO A 478 -32.46 13.56 -5.10
CA PRO A 478 -32.20 14.73 -5.94
C PRO A 478 -30.86 15.39 -5.55
N ALA A 479 -30.36 16.25 -6.43
CA ALA A 479 -29.21 17.11 -6.15
C ALA A 479 -29.69 18.55 -6.01
N ASP A 480 -29.30 19.19 -4.90
CA ASP A 480 -29.56 20.60 -4.62
C ASP A 480 -28.30 21.43 -4.99
N ASP A 481 -28.48 22.70 -5.35
CA ASP A 481 -27.39 23.59 -5.76
C ASP A 481 -26.92 24.48 -4.59
N TYR A 482 -25.60 24.51 -4.36
CA TYR A 482 -24.95 25.32 -3.33
C TYR A 482 -23.92 26.26 -3.96
N GLU A 483 -23.97 27.54 -3.58
CA GLU A 483 -22.93 28.52 -3.90
C GLU A 483 -21.68 28.23 -3.05
N ILE A 484 -20.52 28.22 -3.70
CA ILE A 484 -19.21 27.96 -3.08
C ILE A 484 -18.61 29.30 -2.67
N ASP A 485 -18.26 29.45 -1.40
CA ASP A 485 -17.73 30.71 -0.89
C ASP A 485 -16.28 31.00 -1.32
N ARG A 486 -15.80 32.20 -1.00
CA ARG A 486 -14.44 32.66 -1.33
C ARG A 486 -13.31 31.93 -0.58
N THR A 487 -13.65 31.06 0.37
CA THR A 487 -12.72 30.15 1.05
C THR A 487 -12.82 28.72 0.52
N HIS A 488 -13.56 28.52 -0.57
CA HIS A 488 -13.88 27.23 -1.19
C HIS A 488 -14.64 26.28 -0.24
N MET A 489 -15.52 26.82 0.59
CA MET A 489 -16.41 26.05 1.46
C MET A 489 -17.86 26.07 0.95
N ILE A 490 -18.65 25.07 1.35
CA ILE A 490 -20.13 25.12 1.30
C ILE A 490 -20.72 24.79 2.67
N GLU A 491 -21.82 25.46 3.04
CA GLU A 491 -22.58 25.16 4.25
C GLU A 491 -23.67 24.11 3.98
N LEU A 492 -23.53 22.92 4.57
CA LEU A 492 -24.42 21.79 4.31
C LEU A 492 -25.30 21.42 5.53
N PRO A 493 -26.63 21.57 5.44
CA PRO A 493 -27.54 21.15 6.51
C PRO A 493 -27.67 19.61 6.56
N VAL A 494 -27.07 19.00 7.58
CA VAL A 494 -27.07 17.55 7.80
C VAL A 494 -27.89 17.13 9.01
N ARG A 495 -29.14 16.74 8.75
CA ARG A 495 -29.95 15.92 9.67
C ARG A 495 -29.55 14.45 9.56
N ILE A 496 -29.06 13.86 10.67
CA ILE A 496 -28.60 12.47 10.78
C ILE A 496 -29.27 11.80 12.01
N PRO A 497 -30.00 10.68 11.85
CA PRO A 497 -30.60 9.93 12.97
C PRO A 497 -29.58 9.47 14.01
N ALA A 498 -30.07 9.10 15.21
CA ALA A 498 -29.27 8.44 16.25
C ALA A 498 -28.54 7.22 15.71
N ARG A 499 -27.24 7.09 16.01
CA ARG A 499 -26.32 6.05 15.48
C ARG A 499 -26.28 5.98 13.95
N GLY A 500 -26.74 7.02 13.27
CA GLY A 500 -26.94 7.09 11.83
C GLY A 500 -25.71 7.53 11.06
N ARG A 501 -25.87 7.60 9.74
CA ARG A 501 -24.87 8.05 8.77
C ARG A 501 -25.55 8.69 7.57
N THR A 502 -24.87 9.59 6.88
CA THR A 502 -25.29 10.12 5.58
C THR A 502 -24.09 10.41 4.68
N ARG A 503 -24.30 10.34 3.36
CA ARG A 503 -23.31 10.67 2.34
C ARG A 503 -23.86 11.77 1.42
N LEU A 504 -23.00 12.71 1.06
CA LEU A 504 -23.28 13.79 0.13
C LEU A 504 -22.31 13.67 -1.05
N ILE A 505 -22.86 13.43 -2.24
CA ILE A 505 -22.10 13.30 -3.48
C ILE A 505 -21.94 14.69 -4.09
N LEU A 506 -20.71 15.10 -4.35
CA LEU A 506 -20.34 16.43 -4.81
C LEU A 506 -20.06 16.39 -6.32
N LEU A 507 -20.86 17.14 -7.09
CA LEU A 507 -21.00 17.05 -8.54
C LEU A 507 -20.80 18.43 -9.17
N LEU A 508 -20.39 18.45 -10.45
CA LEU A 508 -20.37 19.68 -11.24
C LEU A 508 -21.78 20.18 -11.53
N THR A 509 -21.98 21.50 -11.50
CA THR A 509 -23.25 22.17 -11.89
C THR A 509 -23.55 22.08 -13.38
N PHE A 510 -22.51 22.01 -14.21
CA PHE A 510 -22.62 21.78 -15.65
C PHE A 510 -21.54 20.77 -16.08
N PRO A 511 -21.82 19.88 -17.05
CA PRO A 511 -20.74 19.13 -17.69
C PRO A 511 -19.74 20.13 -18.29
N PRO A 512 -18.42 19.86 -18.22
CA PRO A 512 -17.42 20.83 -18.62
C PRO A 512 -17.60 21.22 -20.10
N VAL A 513 -17.95 22.48 -20.34
CA VAL A 513 -18.01 23.03 -21.69
C VAL A 513 -16.62 22.89 -22.29
N SER A 514 -16.51 22.12 -23.36
CA SER A 514 -15.24 21.87 -24.05
C SER A 514 -14.60 23.20 -24.41
N ARG A 515 -13.48 23.54 -23.75
CA ARG A 515 -12.77 24.80 -23.99
C ARG A 515 -12.01 24.68 -25.31
N TYR A 516 -12.74 24.97 -26.38
CA TYR A 516 -12.28 25.39 -27.70
C TYR A 516 -11.05 24.68 -28.26
N THR A 517 -11.29 23.76 -29.20
CA THR A 517 -10.38 23.62 -30.34
C THR A 517 -10.43 24.94 -31.12
N LEU A 518 -9.50 25.84 -30.83
CA LEU A 518 -9.10 26.90 -31.76
C LEU A 518 -8.10 26.32 -32.77
N LEU A 519 -8.15 26.86 -33.99
CA LEU A 519 -7.46 26.38 -35.19
C LEU A 519 -5.94 26.62 -35.13
#